data_AF-A0A929CZ91-F1
#
_entry.id   AF-A0A929CZ91-F1
#
_cell.length_a   1.000
_cell.length_b   1.000
_cell.length_c   1.000
_cell.angle_alpha   90.00
_cell.angle_beta   90.00
_cell.angle_gamma   90.00
#
_symmetry.space_group_name_H-M   'P 1'
#
loop_
_entity.id
_entity.type
_entity.pdbx_description
1 polymer ?
#
loop_
_entity_poly.entity_id
_entity_poly.type
_entity_poly.pdbx_seq_one_letter_code
_entity_poly.pdbx_strand_id
1 'polypeptide(L)'
;MTEETEGKRECPWCKGAGFVYPLLPSGQPDFARVIPCQCTREELAEERLSRLQRYSNLGPLTRLTFDNLNPKGRTADPDNEERFSEAYEGAKAFAQDPQGWLVLCGVSGCG
;
A
#
# COMPACT_ATOMS: atom_id res chain seq x y z
N MET A 1 -24.00 -1.08 -36.26
CA MET A 1 -24.02 -0.54 -34.89
C MET A 1 -23.80 -1.73 -33.97
N THR A 2 -22.54 -2.15 -33.84
CA THR A 2 -22.12 -3.26 -32.99
C THR A 2 -21.33 -2.62 -31.86
N GLU A 3 -21.99 -2.40 -30.73
CA GLU A 3 -21.30 -2.10 -29.48
C GLU A 3 -20.64 -3.40 -29.02
N GLU A 4 -19.36 -3.53 -29.36
CA GLU A 4 -18.46 -4.47 -28.72
C GLU A 4 -18.17 -3.91 -27.33
N THR A 5 -18.90 -4.39 -26.31
CA THR A 5 -18.55 -4.14 -24.92
C THR A 5 -17.23 -4.85 -24.63
N GLU A 6 -16.16 -4.09 -24.77
CA GLU A 6 -14.78 -4.44 -24.45
C GLU A 6 -14.72 -5.15 -23.09
N GLY A 7 -14.25 -6.41 -23.13
CA GLY A 7 -14.43 -7.39 -22.06
C GLY A 7 -13.87 -6.95 -20.71
N LYS A 8 -14.75 -6.50 -19.82
CA LYS A 8 -14.50 -6.49 -18.39
C LYS A 8 -14.36 -7.95 -17.96
N ARG A 9 -13.13 -8.45 -17.81
CA ARG A 9 -12.88 -9.83 -17.37
C ARG A 9 -13.67 -10.05 -16.09
N GLU A 10 -14.75 -10.80 -16.18
CA GLU A 10 -15.59 -11.10 -15.02
C GLU A 10 -14.71 -11.82 -14.00
N CYS A 11 -14.70 -11.33 -12.76
CA CYS A 11 -13.91 -11.95 -11.71
C CYS A 11 -14.28 -13.44 -11.61
N PRO A 12 -13.32 -14.38 -11.68
CA PRO A 12 -13.63 -15.81 -11.74
C PRO A 12 -14.35 -16.33 -10.48
N TRP A 13 -14.24 -15.58 -9.37
CA TRP A 13 -14.83 -15.93 -8.08
C TRP A 13 -16.25 -15.40 -7.91
N CYS A 14 -16.46 -14.09 -8.07
CA CYS A 14 -17.77 -13.46 -7.83
C CYS A 14 -18.57 -13.19 -9.10
N LYS A 15 -17.98 -13.32 -10.29
CA LYS A 15 -18.61 -13.05 -11.59
C LYS A 15 -19.30 -11.68 -11.65
N GLY A 16 -18.65 -10.67 -11.07
CA GLY A 16 -19.16 -9.30 -11.02
C GLY A 16 -20.07 -8.98 -9.82
N ALA A 17 -20.44 -9.96 -8.98
CA ALA A 17 -21.27 -9.71 -7.80
C ALA A 17 -20.55 -8.92 -6.69
N GLY A 18 -19.22 -9.02 -6.61
CA GLY A 18 -18.40 -8.35 -5.58
C GLY A 18 -18.41 -9.04 -4.20
N PHE A 19 -19.18 -10.11 -4.03
CA PHE A 19 -19.21 -10.92 -2.81
C PHE A 19 -19.25 -12.41 -3.15
N VAL A 20 -18.88 -13.24 -2.17
CA VAL A 20 -18.89 -14.70 -2.26
C VAL A 20 -19.35 -15.33 -0.95
N TYR A 21 -19.83 -16.57 -1.02
CA TYR A 21 -20.10 -17.40 0.16
C TYR A 21 -18.84 -18.25 0.45
N PRO A 22 -18.27 -18.20 1.67
CA PRO A 22 -17.12 -19.03 2.01
C PRO A 22 -17.51 -20.51 2.05
N LEU A 23 -16.54 -21.40 1.89
CA LEU A 23 -16.77 -22.84 1.98
C LEU A 23 -16.69 -23.31 3.44
N LEU A 24 -17.63 -24.16 3.83
CA LEU A 24 -17.57 -24.95 5.06
C LEU A 24 -16.42 -25.97 4.99
N PRO A 25 -15.98 -26.55 6.12
CA PRO A 25 -15.03 -27.66 6.12
C PRO A 25 -15.49 -28.87 5.28
N SER A 26 -16.80 -29.02 5.08
CA SER A 26 -17.40 -30.02 4.20
C SER A 26 -17.24 -29.74 2.70
N GLY A 27 -16.71 -28.56 2.33
CA GLY A 27 -16.56 -28.11 0.94
C GLY A 27 -17.83 -27.50 0.34
N GLN A 28 -18.93 -27.41 1.10
CA GLN A 28 -20.17 -26.77 0.65
C GLN A 28 -20.18 -25.27 0.95
N PRO A 29 -20.86 -24.43 0.16
CA PRO A 29 -21.01 -23.01 0.47
C PRO A 29 -21.79 -22.77 1.77
N ASP A 30 -21.27 -21.89 2.62
CA ASP A 30 -21.94 -21.36 3.80
C ASP A 30 -22.85 -20.20 3.41
N PHE A 31 -24.11 -20.48 3.10
CA PHE A 31 -25.10 -19.46 2.72
C PHE A 31 -25.49 -18.51 3.86
N ALA A 32 -25.12 -18.80 5.11
CA ALA A 32 -25.38 -17.90 6.23
C ALA A 32 -24.39 -16.74 6.29
N ARG A 33 -23.26 -16.82 5.58
CA ARG A 33 -22.19 -15.82 5.63
C ARG A 33 -21.85 -15.28 4.25
N VAL A 34 -21.89 -13.97 4.10
CA VAL A 34 -21.45 -13.27 2.88
C VAL A 34 -20.17 -12.50 3.17
N ILE A 35 -19.13 -12.69 2.35
CA ILE A 35 -17.86 -11.95 2.47
C ILE A 35 -17.53 -11.24 1.16
N PRO A 36 -16.84 -10.08 1.20
CA PRO A 36 -16.39 -9.42 -0.01
C PRO A 36 -15.43 -10.32 -0.79
N CYS A 37 -15.60 -10.34 -2.11
CA CYS A 37 -14.71 -11.05 -3.01
C CYS A 37 -13.30 -10.47 -2.94
N GLN A 38 -12.29 -11.27 -3.27
CA GLN A 38 -10.92 -10.82 -3.39
C GLN A 38 -10.78 -9.58 -4.30
N CYS A 39 -11.43 -9.56 -5.47
CA CYS A 39 -11.36 -8.41 -6.38
C CYS A 39 -11.88 -7.11 -5.76
N THR A 40 -12.94 -7.19 -4.95
CA THR A 40 -13.53 -6.04 -4.26
C THR A 40 -12.64 -5.58 -3.11
N ARG A 41 -11.96 -6.50 -2.43
CA ARG A 41 -10.97 -6.16 -1.39
C ARG A 41 -9.75 -5.46 -2.00
N GLU A 42 -9.28 -5.92 -3.16
CA GLU A 42 -8.17 -5.33 -3.90
C GLU A 42 -8.53 -3.92 -4.39
N GLU A 43 -9.68 -3.75 -5.04
CA GLU A 43 -10.19 -2.45 -5.49
C GLU A 43 -10.29 -1.44 -4.33
N LEU A 44 -10.88 -1.86 -3.20
CA LEU A 44 -10.97 -1.01 -2.00
C LEU A 44 -9.59 -0.65 -1.44
N ALA A 45 -8.61 -1.55 -1.50
CA ALA A 45 -7.25 -1.29 -1.05
C ALA A 45 -6.54 -0.26 -1.96
N GLU A 46 -6.73 -0.37 -3.28
CA GLU A 46 -6.23 0.59 -4.27
C GLU A 46 -6.85 1.98 -4.08
N GLU A 47 -8.16 2.05 -3.86
CA GLU A 47 -8.86 3.31 -3.56
C GLU A 47 -8.35 3.94 -2.26
N ARG A 48 -8.19 3.13 -1.21
CA ARG A 48 -7.65 3.59 0.07
C ARG A 48 -6.23 4.13 -0.10
N LEU A 49 -5.36 3.42 -0.82
CA LEU A 49 -3.99 3.86 -1.09
C LEU A 49 -3.99 5.16 -1.89
N SER A 50 -4.78 5.24 -2.95
CA SER A 50 -4.93 6.44 -3.79
C SER A 50 -5.41 7.65 -2.99
N ARG A 51 -6.32 7.43 -2.02
CA ARG A 51 -6.77 8.47 -1.10
C ARG A 51 -5.65 8.95 -0.18
N LEU A 52 -4.89 8.03 0.43
CA LEU A 52 -3.77 8.38 1.30
C LEU A 52 -2.68 9.14 0.53
N GLN A 53 -2.29 8.66 -0.65
CA GLN A 53 -1.28 9.33 -1.48
C GLN A 53 -1.67 10.76 -1.85
N ARG A 54 -2.94 11.00 -2.17
CA ARG A 54 -3.45 12.36 -2.42
C ARG A 54 -3.37 13.24 -1.18
N TYR A 55 -3.68 12.70 0.00
CA TYR A 55 -3.61 13.47 1.25
C TYR A 55 -2.17 13.77 1.70
N SER A 56 -1.23 12.88 1.42
CA SER A 56 0.17 13.02 1.84
C SER A 56 0.96 14.08 1.06
N ASN A 57 0.43 14.63 -0.05
CA ASN A 57 1.11 15.63 -0.89
C ASN A 57 2.53 15.24 -1.33
N LEU A 58 2.79 13.94 -1.53
CA LEU A 58 4.13 13.41 -1.79
C LEU A 58 4.69 13.80 -3.17
N GLY A 59 3.83 14.09 -4.14
CA GLY A 59 4.24 14.50 -5.48
C GLY A 59 5.27 13.52 -6.08
N PRO A 60 6.48 13.99 -6.47
CA PRO A 60 7.53 13.13 -7.02
C PRO A 60 8.08 12.05 -6.07
N LEU A 61 7.79 12.13 -4.75
CA LEU A 61 8.26 11.17 -3.75
C LEU A 61 7.44 9.87 -3.74
N THR A 62 6.28 9.81 -4.41
CA THR A 62 5.43 8.60 -4.48
C THR A 62 6.14 7.39 -5.09
N ARG A 63 7.20 7.62 -5.88
CA ARG A 63 8.05 6.56 -6.44
C ARG A 63 9.05 5.98 -5.45
N LEU A 64 9.27 6.62 -4.30
CA LEU A 64 10.27 6.20 -3.33
C LEU A 64 9.66 5.16 -2.37
N THR A 65 10.37 4.06 -2.19
CA THR A 65 10.08 3.02 -1.21
C THR A 65 11.36 2.71 -0.43
N PHE A 66 11.28 1.97 0.67
CA PHE A 66 12.48 1.53 1.37
C PHE A 66 13.41 0.68 0.47
N ASP A 67 12.87 0.01 -0.54
CA ASP A 67 13.63 -0.84 -1.45
C ASP A 67 14.48 -0.05 -2.47
N ASN A 68 14.06 1.17 -2.82
CA ASN A 68 14.73 1.98 -3.86
C ASN A 68 15.31 3.31 -3.35
N LEU A 69 15.06 3.65 -2.08
CA LEU A 69 15.68 4.77 -1.40
C LEU A 69 17.11 4.39 -1.00
N ASN A 70 18.10 5.25 -1.28
CA ASN A 70 19.46 5.03 -0.82
C ASN A 70 19.53 5.18 0.72
N PRO A 71 19.87 4.13 1.50
CA PRO A 71 19.93 4.21 2.95
C PRO A 71 20.99 5.19 3.47
N LYS A 72 21.96 5.55 2.63
CA LYS A 72 23.04 6.51 2.93
C LYS A 72 22.69 7.96 2.57
N GLY A 73 21.50 8.21 2.03
CA GLY A 73 21.10 9.53 1.54
C GLY A 73 21.81 9.91 0.23
N ARG A 74 21.90 11.22 -0.06
CA ARG A 74 22.52 11.74 -1.30
C ARG A 74 23.73 12.64 -1.06
N THR A 75 24.06 12.85 0.21
CA THR A 75 25.19 13.67 0.61
C THR A 75 26.51 12.90 0.46
N ALA A 76 27.61 13.63 0.28
CA ALA A 76 28.97 13.09 0.34
C ALA A 76 29.63 13.35 1.70
N ASP A 77 28.94 14.05 2.61
CA ASP A 77 29.41 14.37 3.95
C ASP A 77 29.15 13.19 4.90
N PRO A 78 30.19 12.56 5.49
CA PRO A 78 30.04 11.37 6.32
C PRO A 78 29.10 11.54 7.51
N ASP A 79 29.13 12.71 8.17
CA ASP A 79 28.29 12.98 9.34
C ASP A 79 26.80 13.05 8.97
N ASN A 80 26.49 13.52 7.76
CA ASN A 80 25.13 13.57 7.25
C ASN A 80 24.67 12.22 6.71
N GLU A 81 25.57 11.42 6.12
CA GLU A 81 25.29 10.03 5.73
C GLU A 81 24.88 9.19 6.94
N GLU A 82 25.61 9.29 8.05
CA GLU A 82 25.33 8.55 9.28
C GLU A 82 23.95 8.92 9.84
N ARG A 83 23.67 10.23 10.00
CA ARG A 83 22.36 10.71 10.47
C ARG A 83 21.20 10.28 9.59
N PHE A 84 21.38 10.31 8.27
CA PHE A 84 20.35 9.86 7.34
C PHE A 84 20.11 8.34 7.48
N SER A 85 21.19 7.56 7.64
CA SER A 85 21.09 6.11 7.85
C SER A 85 20.34 5.77 9.14
N GLU A 86 20.61 6.48 10.23
CA GLU A 86 19.88 6.31 11.49
C GLU A 86 18.38 6.63 11.32
N ALA A 87 18.06 7.74 10.65
CA ALA A 87 16.69 8.13 10.36
C ALA A 87 15.98 7.11 9.45
N TYR A 88 16.68 6.57 8.45
CA TYR A 88 16.17 5.54 7.55
C TYR A 88 15.81 4.27 8.32
N GLU A 89 16.71 3.75 9.16
CA GLU A 89 16.46 2.54 9.94
C GLU A 89 15.34 2.76 10.97
N GLY A 90 15.31 3.92 11.64
CA GLY A 90 14.22 4.28 12.55
C GLY A 90 12.86 4.34 11.86
N ALA A 91 12.80 4.96 10.67
CA ALA A 91 11.59 5.01 9.85
C ALA A 91 11.14 3.62 9.37
N LYS A 92 12.09 2.77 8.97
CA LYS A 92 11.82 1.39 8.52
C LYS A 92 11.27 0.53 9.64
N ALA A 93 11.88 0.60 10.83
CA ALA A 93 11.41 -0.11 12.01
C ALA A 93 10.00 0.35 12.42
N PHE A 94 9.75 1.66 12.46
CA PHE A 94 8.42 2.21 12.76
C PHE A 94 7.36 1.80 11.73
N ALA A 95 7.72 1.69 10.45
CA ALA A 95 6.80 1.23 9.41
C ALA A 95 6.43 -0.26 9.55
N GLN A 96 7.31 -1.08 10.12
CA GLN A 96 7.08 -2.52 10.36
C GLN A 96 6.20 -2.76 11.59
N ASP A 97 6.44 -2.04 12.69
CA ASP A 97 5.67 -2.12 13.93
C ASP A 97 5.45 -0.72 14.52
N PRO A 98 4.40 0.01 14.08
CA PRO A 98 4.18 1.39 14.49
C PRO A 98 3.68 1.47 15.93
N GLN A 99 4.58 1.83 16.85
CA GLN A 99 4.30 2.04 18.27
C GLN A 99 4.54 3.51 18.65
N GLY A 100 3.53 4.16 19.23
CA GLY A 100 3.64 5.57 19.65
C GLY A 100 3.86 6.53 18.49
N TRP A 101 4.87 7.40 18.61
CA TRP A 101 5.19 8.45 17.63
C TRP A 101 6.66 8.37 17.20
N LEU A 102 6.90 8.48 15.89
CA LEU A 102 8.22 8.75 15.32
C LEU A 102 8.31 10.23 14.94
N VAL A 103 9.38 10.91 15.39
CA VAL A 103 9.64 12.31 15.10
C VAL A 103 11.00 12.43 14.40
N LEU A 104 10.99 12.99 13.19
CA LEU A 104 12.20 13.30 12.44
C LEU A 104 12.43 14.82 12.48
N CYS A 105 13.63 15.26 12.87
CA CYS A 105 13.97 16.68 12.99
C CYS A 105 15.36 16.95 12.42
N GLY A 106 15.50 18.10 11.76
CA GLY A 106 16.77 18.55 11.20
C GLY A 106 16.62 19.88 10.48
N VAL A 107 17.73 20.35 9.90
CA VAL A 107 17.75 21.58 9.10
C VAL A 107 16.98 21.39 7.78
N SER A 108 16.56 22.50 7.17
CA SER A 108 15.86 22.45 5.88
C SER A 108 16.70 21.69 4.83
N GLY A 109 16.13 20.67 4.21
CA GLY A 109 16.77 19.87 3.15
C GLY A 109 17.75 18.80 3.64
N CYS A 110 17.73 18.41 4.92
CA CYS A 110 18.58 17.34 5.45
C CYS A 110 18.10 15.91 5.14
N GLY A 111 16.94 15.75 4.48
CA GLY A 111 16.35 14.49 4.06
C GLY A 111 16.19 14.40 2.55
#